data_AF-A0A960XFS9-F1
#
_entry.id   AF-A0A960XFS9-F1
#
_cell.length_a   1.000
_cell.length_b   1.000
_cell.length_c   1.000
_cell.angle_alpha   90.00
_cell.angle_beta   90.00
_cell.angle_gamma   90.00
#
_symmetry.space_group_name_H-M   'P 1'
#
loop_
_entity.id
_entity.type
_entity.pdbx_description
1 polymer ?
#
loop_
_entity_poly.entity_id
_entity_poly.type
_entity_poly.pdbx_seq_one_letter_code
_entity_poly.pdbx_strand_id
1 'polypeptide(L)' 'DGELIFDRAVEGRFPESKELKQLVRDRVDPGRDLGHSDKTSES' A
#
# COMPACT_ATOMS: atom_id res chain seq x y z
N ASP A 1 14.37 2.64 -9.62
CA ASP A 1 13.33 2.82 -10.65
C ASP A 1 12.17 3.60 -10.03
N GLY A 2 12.09 4.90 -10.28
CA GLY A 2 11.11 5.80 -9.65
C GLY A 2 9.68 5.61 -10.16
N GLU A 3 9.18 4.38 -10.08
CA GLU A 3 7.87 4.00 -10.59
C GLU A 3 6.74 4.60 -9.76
N LEU A 4 5.65 4.96 -10.44
CA LEU A 4 4.47 5.54 -9.84
C LEU A 4 3.71 4.46 -9.06
N ILE A 5 3.69 4.57 -7.73
CA ILE A 5 2.97 3.64 -6.84
C ILE A 5 1.54 4.15 -6.55
N PHE A 6 1.36 5.45 -6.40
CA PHE A 6 0.06 6.07 -6.14
C PHE A 6 0.03 7.49 -6.71
N ASP A 7 -1.10 7.86 -7.32
CA ASP A 7 -1.35 9.21 -7.82
C ASP A 7 -2.66 9.76 -7.27
N ARG A 8 -2.55 10.83 -6.47
CA ARG A 8 -3.71 11.52 -5.87
C ARG A 8 -4.63 12.16 -6.90
N ALA A 9 -4.11 12.58 -8.07
CA ALA A 9 -4.90 13.23 -9.10
C ALA A 9 -5.76 12.19 -9.86
N VAL A 10 -5.26 10.96 -9.97
CA VAL A 10 -6.00 9.82 -10.54
C VAL A 10 -7.02 9.30 -9.54
N GLU A 11 -6.60 9.07 -8.29
CA GLU A 11 -7.46 8.46 -7.25
C GLU A 11 -8.45 9.45 -6.60
N GLY A 12 -8.21 10.76 -6.74
CA GLY A 12 -9.07 11.79 -6.15
C GLY A 12 -9.10 11.80 -4.62
N ARG A 13 -8.20 11.06 -3.97
CA ARG A 13 -8.12 10.91 -2.51
C ARG A 13 -6.68 10.71 -2.05
N PHE A 14 -6.49 10.73 -0.74
CA PHE A 14 -5.24 10.27 -0.11
C PHE A 14 -5.39 8.79 0.28
N PRO A 15 -4.32 7.98 0.14
CA PRO A 15 -4.34 6.60 0.57
C PRO A 15 -4.27 6.53 2.09
N GLU A 16 -4.84 5.49 2.68
CA GLU A 16 -4.65 5.24 4.10
C GLU A 16 -3.25 4.68 4.38
N SER A 17 -2.79 4.81 5.63
CA SER A 17 -1.45 4.34 6.02
C SER A 17 -1.24 2.84 5.76
N LYS A 18 -2.31 2.04 5.85
CA LYS A 18 -2.27 0.61 5.55
C LYS A 18 -2.11 0.36 4.06
N GLU A 19 -2.95 1.00 3.25
CA GLU A 19 -2.95 0.90 1.79
C GLU A 19 -1.60 1.31 1.21
N LEU A 20 -1.02 2.43 1.67
CA LEU A 20 0.28 2.88 1.19
C LEU A 20 1.38 1.85 1.46
N LYS A 21 1.38 1.20 2.62
CA LYS A 21 2.34 0.14 2.95
C LYS A 21 2.15 -1.09 2.07
N GLN A 22 0.90 -1.47 1.79
CA GLN A 22 0.58 -2.59 0.91
C GLN A 22 1.05 -2.31 -0.52
N LEU A 23 0.68 -1.16 -1.11
CA LEU A 23 1.09 -0.78 -2.47
C LEU A 23 2.61 -0.76 -2.65
N VAL A 24 3.34 -0.21 -1.67
CA VAL A 24 4.81 -0.20 -1.70
C VAL A 24 5.38 -1.61 -1.61
N ARG A 25 4.84 -2.45 -0.72
CA ARG A 25 5.30 -3.84 -0.54
C ARG A 25 5.01 -4.69 -1.76
N ASP A 26 3.81 -4.62 -2.32
CA ASP A 26 3.42 -5.37 -3.51
C ASP A 26 4.37 -5.08 -4.68
N ARG A 27 4.88 -3.84 -4.75
CA ARG A 27 5.79 -3.43 -5.82
C ARG A 27 7.26 -3.74 -5.58
N VAL A 28 7.73 -3.64 -4.33
CA VAL A 28 9.16 -3.78 -3.98
C VAL A 28 9.51 -5.20 -3.55
N ASP A 29 8.64 -5.84 -2.77
CA ASP A 29 8.85 -7.16 -2.18
C ASP A 29 7.51 -7.83 -1.87
N PRO A 30 6.82 -8.39 -2.89
CA PRO A 30 5.49 -8.96 -2.73
C PRO A 30 5.44 -10.18 -1.80
N GLY A 31 6.59 -10.81 -1.52
CA GLY A 31 6.70 -11.94 -0.60
C GLY A 31 6.81 -11.54 0.87
N ARG A 32 6.93 -10.25 1.17
CA ARG A 32 7.14 -9.75 2.53
C ARG A 32 5.84 -9.60 3.29
N ASP A 33 5.79 -10.25 4.45
CA ASP A 33 4.70 -10.10 5.41
C ASP A 33 4.73 -8.70 6.05
N LEU A 34 3.59 -8.01 6.02
CA LEU A 34 3.41 -6.69 6.66
C LEU A 34 2.76 -6.78 8.06
N GLY A 35 2.67 -7.98 8.64
CA GLY A 35 2.06 -8.24 9.93
C GLY A 35 0.62 -7.72 10.01
N HIS A 36 0.35 -6.89 11.00
CA HIS A 36 -0.98 -6.28 11.22
C HIS A 36 -1.43 -5.35 10.09
N SER A 37 -0.53 -4.91 9.21
CA SER A 37 -0.90 -4.10 8.04
C SER A 37 -1.33 -4.95 6.85
N ASP A 38 -1.16 -6.27 6.87
CA ASP A 38 -1.75 -7.17 5.86
C ASP A 38 -3.13 -7.65 6.30
N LYS A 39 -3.23 -8.02 7.58
CA LYS A 39 -4.49 -8.45 8.20
C LYS A 39 -5.47 -7.28 8.23
N THR A 40 -6.57 -7.38 7.50
CA THR A 40 -7.75 -6.55 7.73
C THR A 40 -8.23 -6.86 9.12
N SER A 41 -7.83 -6.03 10.07
CA SER A 41 -8.34 -6.03 11.43
C SER A 41 -9.84 -5.80 11.34
N GLU A 42 -10.58 -6.90 11.23
CA GLU A 42 -11.97 -6.95 11.64
C GLU A 42 -11.99 -6.66 13.14
N SER A 43 -12.77 -5.67 13.53
CA SER A 43 -13.23 -5.40 14.89
C SER A 43 -14.61 -4.81 14.80
#